data_AF-Q8IAT2-F1
#
_entry.id   AF-Q8IAT2-F1
#
_cell.length_a   1.000
_cell.length_b   1.000
_cell.length_c   1.000
_cell.angle_alpha   90.00
_cell.angle_beta   90.00
_cell.angle_gamma   90.00
#
_symmetry.space_group_name_H-M   'P 1'
#
loop_
_entity.id
_entity.type
_entity.pdbx_description
1 polymer ?
#
loop_
_entity_poly.entity_id
_entity_poly.type
_entity_poly.pdbx_seq_one_letter_code
_entity_poly.pdbx_strand_id
1 'polypeptide(L)'
;MNIIESSREKERISLHSHISGLGLDADGYVTDFLFEENIKKRDMYSEPTNKIENNDIKNGTILDPDKVDNICNSYKLENNGNYENNKICYNNISDDEDEVVKNFYKCKGMVGQKKAREAAGIFINLIKEKNICKCLLLAGPSGSGKTAIAIAISKEISDESIPFCIFNASQVYSCEVKKTEILTQYIRKSIGVKIKEIKEVFEGEVVQIEPFFDNTYDEQKISYVHITLKTLKEQKKIKIHSSIYDNLLKEKIQEKDIIYIESHSGNVKRVGKCSLYQDMFDIETDTFVDLPKGNVHKKKNIIQNITLYDLDVSNVQPKDNILDFLQNNKSKKTEITDKLRNEINKIVYKYVDQGIAQIIPGVLFIDEVHMLDIECFTYLNRTLESNLAPVVILATNRGICNIKGTNIISAHGIPVDLLDRIIIVKTMLYNKEEILQVLKLRCKFERIKIDSEALDYLSDIGIKCSLRYAIQLLTPAKILSKKKGKKKIDKNIIEIVSSIFFDTKRSTQLLLNDKNKYMY
;
A
#
# COMPACT_ATOMS: atom_id res chain seq x y z
N MET A 1 -16.82 -16.34 -3.04
CA MET A 1 -16.33 -15.10 -3.70
C MET A 1 -15.49 -14.22 -2.79
N ASN A 2 -15.78 -14.08 -1.48
CA ASN A 2 -15.02 -13.22 -0.55
C ASN A 2 -13.50 -13.49 -0.45
N ILE A 3 -13.05 -14.75 -0.58
CA ILE A 3 -11.61 -15.08 -0.55
C ILE A 3 -10.90 -14.50 -1.80
N ILE A 4 -11.56 -14.56 -2.96
CA ILE A 4 -11.03 -14.03 -4.23
C ILE A 4 -11.08 -12.50 -4.27
N GLU A 5 -12.09 -11.90 -3.63
CA GLU A 5 -12.23 -10.43 -3.56
C GLU A 5 -11.16 -9.80 -2.67
N SER A 6 -10.95 -10.35 -1.46
CA SER A 6 -9.87 -9.88 -0.58
C SER A 6 -8.47 -10.15 -1.17
N SER A 7 -8.31 -11.25 -1.93
CA SER A 7 -7.03 -11.54 -2.58
C SER A 7 -6.73 -10.52 -3.67
N ARG A 8 -7.70 -10.11 -4.49
CA ARG A 8 -7.51 -9.11 -5.56
C ARG A 8 -7.18 -7.71 -5.03
N GLU A 9 -7.84 -7.27 -3.95
CA GLU A 9 -7.52 -5.99 -3.30
C GLU A 9 -6.08 -6.02 -2.75
N LYS A 10 -5.73 -7.10 -2.03
CA LYS A 10 -4.37 -7.31 -1.51
C LYS A 10 -3.33 -7.43 -2.63
N GLU A 11 -3.64 -8.09 -3.74
CA GLU A 11 -2.77 -8.21 -4.91
C GLU A 11 -2.51 -6.84 -5.54
N ARG A 12 -3.54 -6.01 -5.74
CA ARG A 12 -3.39 -4.65 -6.29
C ARG A 12 -2.52 -3.78 -5.40
N ILE A 13 -2.73 -3.82 -4.08
CA ILE A 13 -1.89 -3.09 -3.11
C ILE A 13 -0.47 -3.66 -3.13
N SER A 14 -0.31 -4.99 -3.16
CA SER A 14 0.98 -5.67 -3.21
C SER A 14 1.79 -5.29 -4.45
N LEU A 15 1.16 -5.11 -5.61
CA LEU A 15 1.83 -4.64 -6.83
C LEU A 15 2.43 -3.24 -6.67
N HIS A 16 1.97 -2.43 -5.72
CA HIS A 16 2.44 -1.08 -5.45
C HIS A 16 3.16 -0.94 -4.11
N SER A 17 3.46 -2.07 -3.44
CA SER A 17 4.12 -2.11 -2.13
C SER A 17 5.49 -1.41 -2.07
N HIS A 18 6.14 -1.19 -3.21
CA HIS A 18 7.39 -0.44 -3.32
C HIS A 18 7.25 1.07 -3.20
N ILE A 19 6.03 1.61 -3.35
CA ILE A 19 5.78 3.04 -3.24
C ILE A 19 5.68 3.41 -1.76
N SER A 20 6.56 4.28 -1.31
CA SER A 20 6.59 4.77 0.07
C SER A 20 6.11 6.22 0.22
N GLY A 21 5.82 6.92 -0.89
CA GLY A 21 5.28 8.28 -0.89
C GLY A 21 5.44 8.96 -2.25
N LEU A 22 5.22 10.27 -2.31
CA LEU A 22 5.27 11.09 -3.52
C LEU A 22 6.68 11.48 -3.93
N GLY A 23 7.68 11.33 -3.05
CA GLY A 23 9.08 11.65 -3.35
C GLY A 23 9.31 13.13 -3.66
N LEU A 24 8.65 14.01 -2.89
CA LEU A 24 8.85 15.46 -2.94
C LEU A 24 10.01 15.85 -2.03
N ASP A 25 10.73 16.91 -2.39
CA ASP A 25 11.70 17.55 -1.51
C ASP A 25 11.01 18.42 -0.44
N ALA A 26 11.81 19.10 0.39
CA ALA A 26 11.31 19.94 1.47
C ALA A 26 10.49 21.14 0.97
N ASP A 27 10.73 21.58 -0.27
CA ASP A 27 10.05 22.71 -0.91
C ASP A 27 8.79 22.25 -1.69
N GLY A 28 8.52 20.95 -1.74
CA GLY A 28 7.36 20.36 -2.38
C GLY A 28 7.53 20.06 -3.87
N TYR A 29 8.77 20.09 -4.40
CA TYR A 29 9.08 19.81 -5.80
C TYR A 29 9.61 18.39 -6.01
N VAL A 30 9.48 17.90 -7.25
CA VAL A 30 10.07 16.61 -7.66
C VAL A 30 11.48 16.81 -8.22
N THR A 31 12.48 16.33 -7.48
CA THR A 31 13.87 16.32 -7.93
C THR A 31 14.26 15.01 -8.62
N ASP A 32 13.90 14.86 -9.90
CA ASP A 32 14.37 13.74 -10.74
C ASP A 32 15.73 14.10 -11.39
N PHE A 33 16.85 13.85 -10.68
CA PHE A 33 18.20 14.19 -11.13
C PHE A 33 18.62 13.55 -12.47
N LEU A 34 18.09 12.35 -12.78
CA LEU A 34 18.41 11.63 -14.02
C LEU A 34 17.86 12.26 -15.29
N PHE A 35 16.78 13.04 -15.22
CA PHE A 35 16.21 13.68 -16.41
C PHE A 35 16.99 14.94 -16.78
N GLU A 36 17.44 15.71 -15.79
CA GLU A 36 18.07 17.00 -16.04
C GLU A 36 19.50 16.85 -16.57
N GLU A 37 20.26 15.84 -16.12
CA GLU A 37 21.60 15.60 -16.67
C GLU A 37 21.57 15.00 -18.07
N ASN A 38 20.61 14.13 -18.39
CA ASN A 38 20.51 13.53 -19.72
C ASN A 38 19.96 14.51 -20.78
N ILE A 39 19.08 15.43 -20.39
CA ILE A 39 18.66 16.54 -21.26
C ILE A 39 19.84 17.49 -21.52
N LYS A 40 20.58 17.91 -20.47
CA LYS A 40 21.77 18.75 -20.63
C LYS A 40 22.85 18.10 -21.49
N LYS A 41 23.09 16.79 -21.34
CA LYS A 41 24.03 16.07 -22.20
C LYS A 41 23.53 16.02 -23.65
N ARG A 42 22.25 15.77 -23.92
CA ARG A 42 21.72 15.77 -25.29
C ARG A 42 21.74 17.13 -25.96
N ASP A 43 21.39 18.19 -25.23
CA ASP A 43 21.41 19.56 -25.75
C ASP A 43 22.85 20.05 -26.01
N MET A 44 23.85 19.53 -25.29
CA MET A 44 25.28 19.78 -25.58
C MET A 44 25.81 19.01 -26.80
N TYR A 45 25.16 17.90 -27.22
CA TYR A 45 25.60 17.07 -28.36
C TYR A 45 24.74 17.24 -29.63
N SER A 46 23.74 18.12 -29.62
CA SER A 46 23.00 18.51 -30.83
C SER A 46 23.62 19.77 -31.45
N GLU A 47 24.54 19.59 -32.41
CA GLU A 47 24.96 20.68 -33.31
C GLU A 47 23.76 21.18 -34.14
N PRO A 48 23.58 22.50 -34.30
CA PRO A 48 22.52 23.04 -35.15
C PRO A 48 22.93 22.91 -36.62
N THR A 49 22.34 21.96 -37.34
CA THR A 49 22.51 21.87 -38.80
C THR A 49 21.75 23.00 -39.51
N ASN A 50 22.53 23.90 -40.12
CA ASN A 50 22.27 24.72 -41.31
C ASN A 50 21.09 25.71 -41.32
N LYS A 51 21.43 27.00 -41.16
CA LYS A 51 20.88 28.08 -42.01
C LYS A 51 22.01 28.96 -42.54
N ILE A 52 22.12 28.95 -43.87
CA ILE A 52 22.96 29.79 -44.72
C ILE A 52 22.41 31.21 -44.68
N GLU A 53 23.26 32.22 -44.42
CA GLU A 53 23.34 33.48 -45.19
C GLU A 53 24.35 34.47 -44.56
N ASN A 54 25.46 34.62 -45.28
CA ASN A 54 26.15 35.85 -45.69
C ASN A 54 26.64 36.92 -44.67
N ASN A 55 27.93 37.23 -44.87
CA ASN A 55 28.62 38.52 -44.75
C ASN A 55 29.43 38.80 -43.47
N ASP A 56 30.72 38.50 -43.62
CA ASP A 56 31.82 39.48 -43.65
C ASP A 56 32.27 40.23 -42.38
N ILE A 57 33.55 39.95 -42.06
CA ILE A 57 34.63 40.89 -41.71
C ILE A 57 34.98 41.09 -40.22
N LYS A 58 36.07 40.40 -39.85
CA LYS A 58 37.32 40.86 -39.20
C LYS A 58 37.26 41.60 -37.84
N ASN A 59 37.87 41.01 -36.81
CA ASN A 59 39.23 41.34 -36.30
C ASN A 59 39.41 41.00 -34.81
N GLY A 60 40.54 40.32 -34.52
CA GLY A 60 41.35 40.40 -33.28
C GLY A 60 40.73 39.87 -31.98
N THR A 61 41.43 39.25 -31.02
CA THR A 61 42.86 38.93 -30.83
C THR A 61 42.90 37.98 -29.61
N ILE A 62 43.87 37.07 -29.60
CA ILE A 62 44.15 36.06 -28.56
C ILE A 62 44.79 36.70 -27.31
N LEU A 63 44.68 36.01 -26.15
CA LEU A 63 45.54 35.94 -24.94
C LEU A 63 44.61 35.96 -23.69
N ASP A 64 44.75 35.18 -22.61
CA ASP A 64 45.62 34.09 -22.15
C ASP A 64 44.91 33.43 -20.92
N PRO A 65 45.29 32.21 -20.50
CA PRO A 65 44.65 31.49 -19.40
C PRO A 65 45.25 31.84 -18.01
N ASP A 66 44.55 31.38 -16.97
CA ASP A 66 44.89 31.36 -15.54
C ASP A 66 44.57 32.61 -14.69
N LYS A 67 43.61 32.44 -13.76
CA LYS A 67 43.66 32.94 -12.37
C LYS A 67 42.44 32.53 -11.52
N VAL A 68 42.75 31.91 -10.36
CA VAL A 68 42.22 32.20 -9.01
C VAL A 68 41.05 31.36 -8.47
N ASP A 69 41.42 30.29 -7.76
CA ASP A 69 41.27 30.04 -6.32
C ASP A 69 40.05 30.56 -5.51
N ASN A 70 39.58 29.63 -4.67
CA ASN A 70 38.94 29.77 -3.35
C ASN A 70 37.51 30.32 -3.27
N ILE A 71 36.60 29.48 -2.71
CA ILE A 71 35.91 29.71 -1.43
C ILE A 71 35.18 28.42 -1.03
N CYS A 72 35.71 27.77 -0.01
CA CYS A 72 35.00 26.82 0.84
C CYS A 72 34.39 27.65 1.98
N ASN A 73 33.08 27.57 2.22
CA ASN A 73 32.51 28.08 3.47
C ASN A 73 31.56 27.06 4.10
N SER A 74 31.90 26.77 5.33
CA SER A 74 31.33 25.87 6.32
C SER A 74 29.94 26.30 6.79
N TYR A 75 29.06 25.32 7.05
CA TYR A 75 28.10 25.39 8.15
C TYR A 75 28.06 24.05 8.90
N LYS A 76 28.63 24.07 10.11
CA LYS A 76 28.39 23.08 11.16
C LYS A 76 27.07 23.42 11.86
N LEU A 77 26.22 22.43 12.09
CA LEU A 77 25.27 22.42 13.18
C LEU A 77 25.27 21.01 13.78
N GLU A 78 25.80 20.93 14.99
CA GLU A 78 25.73 19.78 15.89
C GLU A 78 24.30 19.67 16.45
N ASN A 79 23.71 18.47 16.47
CA ASN A 79 23.09 17.99 17.70
C ASN A 79 22.80 16.47 17.67
N ASN A 80 23.02 15.90 18.85
CA ASN A 80 23.10 14.49 19.20
C ASN A 80 21.77 13.73 19.08
N GLY A 81 21.85 12.44 18.77
CA GLY A 81 20.71 11.51 18.93
C GLY A 81 20.95 10.15 18.26
N ASN A 82 21.55 9.22 19.01
CA ASN A 82 21.81 7.83 18.63
C ASN A 82 20.60 7.12 18.02
N TYR A 83 20.73 6.63 16.79
CA TYR A 83 20.02 5.45 16.29
C TYR A 83 20.98 4.60 15.46
N GLU A 84 21.50 3.55 16.09
CA GLU A 84 22.08 2.40 15.43
C GLU A 84 21.05 1.79 14.48
N ASN A 85 21.35 1.72 13.18
CA ASN A 85 20.64 0.85 12.25
C ASN A 85 21.56 0.43 11.10
N ASN A 86 22.02 -0.82 11.21
CA ASN A 86 22.40 -1.74 10.14
C ASN A 86 23.07 -1.16 8.89
N LYS A 87 24.41 -1.01 8.96
CA LYS A 87 25.28 -0.97 7.78
C LYS A 87 25.20 -2.33 7.05
N ILE A 88 24.45 -2.39 5.96
CA ILE A 88 24.63 -3.42 4.94
C ILE A 88 25.80 -2.95 4.06
N CYS A 89 26.94 -3.62 4.18
CA CYS A 89 28.10 -3.39 3.32
C CYS A 89 27.79 -3.86 1.89
N TYR A 90 27.76 -2.93 0.93
CA TYR A 90 27.75 -3.26 -0.49
C TYR A 90 29.15 -3.06 -1.05
N ASN A 91 29.90 -4.16 -1.20
CA ASN A 91 31.12 -4.18 -2.00
C ASN A 91 30.76 -4.72 -3.41
N ASN A 92 31.22 -4.00 -4.43
CA ASN A 92 31.17 -4.30 -5.88
C ASN A 92 29.79 -4.19 -6.55
N ILE A 93 29.35 -2.95 -6.81
CA ILE A 93 28.21 -2.62 -7.67
C ILE A 93 28.70 -1.63 -8.73
N SER A 94 28.40 -1.87 -10.01
CA SER A 94 28.73 -0.96 -11.11
C SER A 94 28.00 0.38 -10.97
N ASP A 95 28.63 1.49 -11.34
CA ASP A 95 28.14 2.86 -11.12
C ASP A 95 26.65 3.09 -11.52
N ASP A 96 26.18 2.44 -12.58
CA ASP A 96 24.79 2.52 -13.07
C ASP A 96 23.74 1.91 -12.10
N GLU A 97 24.11 0.86 -11.36
CA GLU A 97 23.20 0.16 -10.45
C GLU A 97 22.99 0.98 -9.17
N ASP A 98 24.05 1.64 -8.68
CA ASP A 98 23.99 2.54 -7.52
C ASP A 98 23.11 3.76 -7.77
N GLU A 99 23.11 4.30 -8.98
CA GLU A 99 22.33 5.49 -9.33
C GLU A 99 20.81 5.21 -9.35
N VAL A 100 20.40 4.05 -9.87
CA VAL A 100 18.98 3.63 -9.84
C VAL A 100 18.52 3.37 -8.41
N VAL A 101 19.38 2.81 -7.56
CA VAL A 101 19.08 2.61 -6.13
C VAL A 101 18.90 3.95 -5.42
N LYS A 102 19.83 4.89 -5.62
CA LYS A 102 19.77 6.24 -5.03
C LYS A 102 18.50 6.97 -5.45
N ASN A 103 18.17 6.95 -6.73
CA ASN A 103 16.95 7.58 -7.23
C ASN A 103 15.68 6.90 -6.73
N PHE A 104 15.66 5.57 -6.61
CA PHE A 104 14.53 4.84 -6.02
C PHE A 104 14.22 5.31 -4.60
N TYR A 105 15.25 5.42 -3.76
CA TYR A 105 15.08 5.87 -2.36
C TYR A 105 14.66 7.34 -2.30
N LYS A 106 15.28 8.21 -3.11
CA LYS A 106 14.95 9.64 -3.14
C LYS A 106 13.53 9.91 -3.61
N CYS A 107 13.08 9.21 -4.66
CA CYS A 107 11.75 9.37 -5.23
C CYS A 107 10.69 8.49 -4.58
N LYS A 108 11.00 7.81 -3.45
CA LYS A 108 10.07 6.94 -2.72
C LYS A 108 9.37 5.90 -3.60
N GLY A 109 10.07 5.40 -4.62
CA GLY A 109 9.57 4.43 -5.60
C GLY A 109 8.67 4.96 -6.72
N MET A 110 8.48 6.28 -6.83
CA MET A 110 7.80 6.91 -7.96
C MET A 110 8.79 7.32 -9.06
N VAL A 111 8.31 7.38 -10.31
CA VAL A 111 9.06 7.84 -11.48
C VAL A 111 8.17 8.79 -12.29
N GLY A 112 8.72 9.92 -12.71
CA GLY A 112 8.04 10.89 -13.57
C GLY A 112 6.81 11.51 -12.89
N GLN A 113 5.83 11.93 -13.71
CA GLN A 113 4.59 12.59 -13.26
C GLN A 113 4.82 13.78 -12.31
N LYS A 114 5.85 14.59 -12.56
CA LYS A 114 6.28 15.70 -11.69
C LYS A 114 5.11 16.59 -11.24
N LYS A 115 4.39 17.16 -12.20
CA LYS A 115 3.24 18.04 -11.95
C LYS A 115 2.13 17.39 -11.13
N ALA A 116 1.85 16.11 -11.36
CA ALA A 116 0.78 15.41 -10.64
C ALA A 116 1.20 15.05 -9.20
N ARG A 117 2.48 14.76 -8.98
CA ARG A 117 3.07 14.53 -7.66
C ARG A 117 3.13 15.81 -6.84
N GLU A 118 3.56 16.91 -7.43
CA GLU A 118 3.58 18.24 -6.79
C GLU A 118 2.15 18.66 -6.39
N ALA A 119 1.19 18.54 -7.32
CA ALA A 119 -0.21 18.83 -7.02
C ALA A 119 -0.79 17.93 -5.91
N ALA A 120 -0.38 16.66 -5.87
CA ALA A 120 -0.75 15.75 -4.80
C ALA A 120 -0.13 16.15 -3.45
N GLY A 121 1.10 16.68 -3.44
CA GLY A 121 1.74 17.25 -2.24
C GLY A 121 0.97 18.45 -1.70
N ILE A 122 0.61 19.38 -2.58
CA ILE A 122 -0.24 20.53 -2.22
C ILE A 122 -1.58 20.06 -1.66
N PHE A 123 -2.21 19.06 -2.28
CA PHE A 123 -3.47 18.48 -1.79
C PHE A 123 -3.33 17.89 -0.38
N ILE A 124 -2.25 17.18 -0.09
CA ILE A 124 -1.97 16.64 1.26
C ILE A 124 -1.83 17.77 2.27
N ASN A 125 -1.11 18.85 1.94
CA ASN A 125 -0.96 20.00 2.82
C ASN A 125 -2.33 20.67 3.09
N LEU A 126 -3.19 20.80 2.08
CA LEU A 126 -4.55 21.33 2.25
C LEU A 126 -5.41 20.48 3.19
N ILE A 127 -5.28 19.15 3.13
CA ILE A 127 -5.97 18.24 4.05
C ILE A 127 -5.45 18.42 5.47
N LYS A 128 -4.12 18.41 5.66
CA LYS A 128 -3.48 18.50 6.98
C LYS A 128 -3.73 19.85 7.66
N GLU A 129 -3.71 20.95 6.92
CA GLU A 129 -3.81 22.30 7.50
C GLU A 129 -5.24 22.78 7.69
N LYS A 130 -6.11 22.61 6.69
CA LYS A 130 -7.40 23.32 6.65
C LYS A 130 -8.63 22.41 6.61
N ASN A 131 -8.48 21.13 6.28
CA ASN A 131 -9.59 20.19 6.12
C ASN A 131 -10.69 20.70 5.13
N ILE A 132 -10.32 21.56 4.17
CA ILE A 132 -11.26 22.29 3.29
C ILE A 132 -11.66 21.47 2.05
N CYS A 133 -10.78 20.59 1.54
CA CYS A 133 -11.07 19.77 0.37
C CYS A 133 -10.70 18.32 0.62
N LYS A 134 -11.72 17.45 0.61
CA LYS A 134 -11.56 16.01 0.85
C LYS A 134 -11.67 15.16 -0.40
N CYS A 135 -11.86 15.77 -1.57
CA CYS A 135 -12.04 15.02 -2.82
C CYS A 135 -11.07 15.47 -3.91
N LEU A 136 -10.35 14.50 -4.48
CA LEU A 136 -9.37 14.69 -5.56
C LEU A 136 -9.76 13.82 -6.75
N LEU A 137 -9.80 14.38 -7.97
CA LEU A 137 -9.98 13.64 -9.22
C LEU A 137 -8.67 13.53 -9.97
N LEU A 138 -8.15 12.32 -10.11
CA LEU A 138 -7.04 11.98 -10.99
C LEU A 138 -7.57 11.66 -12.39
N ALA A 139 -7.37 12.58 -13.33
CA ALA A 139 -7.84 12.44 -14.71
C ALA A 139 -6.67 12.20 -15.66
N GLY A 140 -6.76 11.20 -16.55
CA GLY A 140 -5.76 10.99 -17.59
C GLY A 140 -5.79 9.60 -18.19
N PRO A 141 -4.94 9.30 -19.18
CA PRO A 141 -5.00 8.06 -19.95
C PRO A 141 -4.70 6.82 -19.10
N SER A 142 -5.14 5.66 -19.58
CA SER A 142 -4.84 4.38 -18.94
C SER A 142 -3.33 4.15 -18.83
N GLY A 143 -2.85 3.73 -17.65
CA GLY A 143 -1.43 3.48 -17.42
C GLY A 143 -0.59 4.70 -17.06
N SER A 144 -1.20 5.87 -16.84
CA SER A 144 -0.51 7.11 -16.42
C SER A 144 -0.08 7.16 -14.94
N GLY A 145 -0.34 6.11 -14.15
CA GLY A 145 0.06 6.08 -12.73
C GLY A 145 -0.94 6.66 -11.72
N LYS A 146 -2.22 6.86 -12.10
CA LYS A 146 -3.27 7.36 -11.17
C LYS A 146 -3.37 6.55 -9.87
N THR A 147 -3.46 5.23 -9.95
CA THR A 147 -3.50 4.35 -8.78
C THR A 147 -2.21 4.45 -7.95
N ALA A 148 -1.05 4.62 -8.59
CA ALA A 148 0.23 4.78 -7.92
C ALA A 148 0.28 6.10 -7.11
N ILE A 149 -0.20 7.20 -7.70
CA ILE A 149 -0.32 8.50 -7.01
C ILE A 149 -1.29 8.40 -5.83
N ALA A 150 -2.44 7.73 -5.98
CA ALA A 150 -3.39 7.56 -4.89
C ALA A 150 -2.79 6.78 -3.69
N ILE A 151 -2.02 5.73 -3.98
CA ILE A 151 -1.30 4.96 -2.95
C ILE A 151 -0.21 5.83 -2.30
N ALA A 152 0.54 6.60 -3.08
CA ALA A 152 1.54 7.52 -2.56
C ALA A 152 0.93 8.57 -1.62
N ILE A 153 -0.22 9.16 -2.00
CA ILE A 153 -0.98 10.08 -1.15
C ILE A 153 -1.37 9.41 0.17
N SER A 154 -1.89 8.17 0.11
CA SER A 154 -2.29 7.45 1.33
C SER A 154 -1.14 7.21 2.31
N LYS A 155 0.09 7.05 1.79
CA LYS A 155 1.30 6.85 2.58
C LYS A 155 1.83 8.15 3.21
N GLU A 156 1.48 9.31 2.65
CA GLU A 156 1.97 10.61 3.13
C GLU A 156 1.00 11.37 4.01
N ILE A 157 -0.31 11.05 3.98
CA ILE A 157 -1.30 11.70 4.86
C ILE A 157 -1.01 11.41 6.34
N SER A 158 -0.50 10.23 6.70
CA SER A 158 -0.08 9.96 8.08
C SER A 158 1.02 8.91 8.20
N ASP A 159 1.87 9.07 9.22
CA ASP A 159 2.86 8.08 9.65
C ASP A 159 2.22 6.84 10.30
N GLU A 160 0.94 6.95 10.70
CA GLU A 160 0.17 5.85 11.29
C GLU A 160 -0.52 4.99 10.21
N SER A 161 -0.93 3.78 10.59
CA SER A 161 -1.68 2.87 9.72
C SER A 161 -3.11 3.40 9.49
N ILE A 162 -3.25 4.40 8.63
CA ILE A 162 -4.53 4.85 8.11
C ILE A 162 -5.15 3.73 7.24
N PRO A 163 -6.47 3.49 7.31
CA PRO A 163 -7.14 2.61 6.37
C PRO A 163 -7.11 3.20 4.95
N PHE A 164 -6.56 2.44 4.01
CA PHE A 164 -6.61 2.73 2.59
C PHE A 164 -7.46 1.68 1.89
N CYS A 165 -8.57 2.11 1.27
CA CYS A 165 -9.49 1.23 0.58
C CYS A 165 -9.50 1.50 -0.93
N ILE A 166 -9.34 0.44 -1.72
CA ILE A 166 -9.45 0.50 -3.19
C ILE A 166 -10.84 -0.01 -3.57
N PHE A 167 -11.58 0.79 -4.30
CA PHE A 167 -12.88 0.48 -4.84
C PHE A 167 -12.88 0.66 -6.36
N ASN A 168 -13.33 -0.31 -7.14
CA ASN A 168 -13.63 -0.10 -8.55
C ASN A 168 -15.13 0.21 -8.68
N ALA A 169 -15.48 1.32 -9.33
CA ALA A 169 -16.85 1.78 -9.49
C ALA A 169 -17.82 0.73 -10.10
N SER A 170 -17.32 -0.21 -10.91
CA SER A 170 -18.14 -1.32 -11.43
C SER A 170 -18.60 -2.32 -10.36
N GLN A 171 -17.92 -2.37 -9.20
CA GLN A 171 -18.26 -3.27 -8.09
C GLN A 171 -19.54 -2.85 -7.37
N VAL A 172 -20.05 -1.63 -7.58
CA VAL A 172 -21.32 -1.18 -7.00
C VAL A 172 -22.50 -2.01 -7.52
N TYR A 173 -22.41 -2.55 -8.73
CA TYR A 173 -23.52 -3.28 -9.35
C TYR A 173 -23.54 -4.72 -8.86
N SER A 174 -24.44 -5.00 -7.92
CA SER A 174 -24.71 -6.33 -7.38
C SER A 174 -26.18 -6.70 -7.55
N CYS A 175 -26.45 -7.99 -7.75
CA CYS A 175 -27.82 -8.52 -7.72
C CYS A 175 -28.32 -8.76 -6.28
N GLU A 176 -27.42 -8.90 -5.31
CA GLU A 176 -27.74 -9.29 -3.94
C GLU A 176 -27.85 -8.10 -2.97
N VAL A 177 -27.10 -7.03 -3.24
CA VAL A 177 -26.92 -5.91 -2.30
C VAL A 177 -27.17 -4.60 -3.03
N LYS A 178 -27.86 -3.66 -2.39
CA LYS A 178 -28.10 -2.33 -2.97
C LYS A 178 -26.79 -1.60 -3.28
N LYS A 179 -26.81 -0.82 -4.37
CA LYS A 179 -25.68 0.02 -4.81
C LYS A 179 -25.17 0.95 -3.71
N THR A 180 -26.10 1.66 -3.07
CA THR A 180 -25.80 2.59 -1.97
C THR A 180 -25.22 1.87 -0.75
N GLU A 181 -25.67 0.64 -0.47
CA GLU A 181 -25.15 -0.17 0.62
C GLU A 181 -23.68 -0.56 0.37
N ILE A 182 -23.34 -1.02 -0.84
CA ILE A 182 -21.94 -1.32 -1.19
C ILE A 182 -21.07 -0.08 -1.02
N LEU A 183 -21.52 1.08 -1.51
CA LEU A 183 -20.78 2.32 -1.37
C LEU A 183 -20.60 2.72 0.11
N THR A 184 -21.64 2.56 0.94
CA THR A 184 -21.57 2.78 2.39
C THR A 184 -20.52 1.90 3.05
N GLN A 185 -20.45 0.62 2.68
CA GLN A 185 -19.46 -0.32 3.23
C GLN A 185 -18.03 0.13 2.94
N TYR A 186 -17.73 0.53 1.71
CA TYR A 186 -16.40 1.03 1.34
C TYR A 186 -16.04 2.33 2.05
N ILE A 187 -17.00 3.25 2.22
CA ILE A 187 -16.79 4.48 3.00
C ILE A 187 -16.48 4.15 4.47
N ARG A 188 -17.23 3.24 5.09
CA ARG A 188 -17.01 2.85 6.49
C ARG A 188 -15.73 2.04 6.69
N LYS A 189 -15.27 1.28 5.69
CA LYS A 189 -13.93 0.65 5.68
C LYS A 189 -12.80 1.69 5.63
N SER A 190 -13.02 2.83 4.99
CA SER A 190 -12.06 3.93 4.91
C SER A 190 -12.05 4.84 6.15
N ILE A 191 -12.86 4.56 7.18
CA ILE A 191 -12.84 5.31 8.45
C ILE A 191 -12.33 4.39 9.56
N GLY A 192 -11.19 4.75 10.14
CA GLY A 192 -10.56 4.03 11.23
C GLY A 192 -11.02 4.54 12.59
N VAL A 193 -11.02 3.65 13.58
CA VAL A 193 -11.21 3.93 14.99
C VAL A 193 -10.04 3.32 15.73
N LYS A 194 -9.22 4.18 16.34
CA LYS A 194 -8.08 3.81 17.17
C LYS A 194 -8.51 3.79 18.62
N ILE A 195 -8.61 2.61 19.20
CA ILE A 195 -9.01 2.40 20.59
C ILE A 195 -7.76 2.19 21.43
N LYS A 196 -7.63 2.96 22.52
CA LYS A 196 -6.55 2.84 23.50
C LYS A 196 -7.10 2.18 24.75
N GLU A 197 -6.66 0.96 25.01
CA GLU A 197 -7.06 0.20 26.19
C GLU A 197 -5.85 -0.06 27.09
N ILE A 198 -6.04 0.08 28.40
CA ILE A 198 -5.02 -0.34 29.37
C ILE A 198 -5.42 -1.73 29.86
N LYS A 199 -4.66 -2.75 29.48
CA LYS A 199 -4.86 -4.11 29.98
C LYS A 199 -3.83 -4.48 31.03
N GLU A 200 -4.25 -5.23 32.02
CA GLU A 200 -3.36 -5.94 32.94
C GLU A 200 -2.91 -7.26 32.34
N VAL A 201 -1.60 -7.50 32.38
CA VAL A 201 -0.96 -8.56 31.62
C VAL A 201 0.12 -9.22 32.44
N PHE A 202 0.28 -10.52 32.25
CA PHE A 202 1.44 -11.28 32.69
C PHE A 202 2.27 -11.64 31.45
N GLU A 203 3.50 -11.13 31.36
CA GLU A 203 4.43 -11.49 30.29
C GLU A 203 5.78 -11.90 30.82
N GLY A 204 6.39 -12.87 30.16
CA GLY A 204 7.68 -13.43 30.55
C GLY A 204 8.00 -14.70 29.79
N GLU A 205 9.26 -15.13 29.93
CA GLU A 205 9.70 -16.46 29.53
C GLU A 205 9.12 -17.50 30.49
N VAL A 206 8.56 -18.58 29.94
CA VAL A 206 8.08 -19.73 30.71
C VAL A 206 9.27 -20.53 31.19
N VAL A 207 9.53 -20.51 32.49
CA VAL A 207 10.58 -21.33 33.12
C VAL A 207 10.06 -22.73 33.40
N GLN A 208 8.82 -22.84 33.88
CA GLN A 208 8.24 -24.12 34.31
C GLN A 208 6.71 -24.05 34.33
N ILE A 209 6.06 -25.16 33.98
CA ILE A 209 4.59 -25.34 34.05
C ILE A 209 4.29 -26.58 34.90
N GLU A 210 3.59 -26.40 36.02
CA GLU A 210 3.24 -27.46 36.98
C GLU A 210 1.72 -27.54 37.16
N PRO A 211 1.01 -28.49 36.52
CA PRO A 211 -0.42 -28.70 36.75
C PRO A 211 -0.68 -29.42 38.09
N PHE A 212 -1.70 -29.00 38.81
CA PHE A 212 -2.13 -29.60 40.09
C PHE A 212 -3.50 -30.26 39.92
N PHE A 213 -3.58 -31.55 40.24
CA PHE A 213 -4.78 -32.36 40.11
C PHE A 213 -5.52 -32.46 41.44
N ASP A 214 -6.84 -32.40 41.40
CA ASP A 214 -7.67 -32.71 42.56
C ASP A 214 -7.88 -34.23 42.64
N ASN A 215 -7.55 -34.83 43.78
CA ASN A 215 -7.62 -36.29 43.99
C ASN A 215 -8.97 -36.74 44.56
N THR A 216 -9.98 -35.87 44.61
CA THR A 216 -11.30 -36.17 45.19
C THR A 216 -12.26 -36.91 44.26
N TYR A 217 -11.96 -37.04 42.97
CA TYR A 217 -12.80 -37.72 41.98
C TYR A 217 -11.99 -38.77 41.19
N ASP A 218 -12.64 -39.85 40.73
CA ASP A 218 -12.02 -40.94 39.93
C ASP A 218 -11.39 -40.44 38.61
N GLU A 219 -11.79 -39.27 38.13
CA GLU A 219 -11.17 -38.57 37.01
C GLU A 219 -10.25 -37.44 37.51
N GLN A 220 -8.95 -37.53 37.19
CA GLN A 220 -7.94 -36.52 37.52
C GLN A 220 -8.23 -35.20 36.79
N LYS A 221 -9.05 -34.33 37.41
CA LYS A 221 -9.30 -32.98 36.91
C LYS A 221 -8.24 -32.02 37.42
N ILE A 222 -7.71 -31.21 36.51
CA ILE A 222 -6.77 -30.13 36.85
C ILE A 222 -7.54 -29.07 37.62
N SER A 223 -7.11 -28.80 38.85
CA SER A 223 -7.69 -27.77 39.71
C SER A 223 -7.11 -26.39 39.37
N TYR A 224 -5.80 -26.31 39.25
CA TYR A 224 -5.06 -25.11 38.88
C TYR A 224 -3.69 -25.48 38.34
N VAL A 225 -2.99 -24.51 37.76
CA VAL A 225 -1.63 -24.68 37.22
C VAL A 225 -0.73 -23.61 37.80
N HIS A 226 0.44 -24.01 38.29
CA HIS A 226 1.49 -23.07 38.60
C HIS A 226 2.37 -22.85 37.37
N ILE A 227 2.49 -21.59 36.95
CA ILE A 227 3.45 -21.19 35.92
C ILE A 227 4.49 -20.29 36.55
N THR A 228 5.76 -20.54 36.25
CA THR A 228 6.86 -19.67 36.64
C THR A 228 7.28 -18.86 35.44
N LEU A 229 7.08 -17.54 35.49
CA LEU A 229 7.49 -16.60 34.44
C LEU A 229 8.74 -15.82 34.85
N LYS A 230 9.62 -15.57 33.89
CA LYS A 230 10.86 -14.81 34.08
C LYS A 230 10.92 -13.62 33.13
N THR A 231 11.33 -12.48 33.66
CA THR A 231 11.69 -11.27 32.91
C THR A 231 13.14 -10.89 33.21
N LEU A 232 13.64 -9.82 32.60
CA LEU A 232 14.96 -9.27 32.94
C LEU A 232 15.06 -8.77 34.38
N LYS A 233 13.94 -8.44 35.03
CA LYS A 233 13.91 -7.83 36.36
C LYS A 233 13.56 -8.82 37.47
N GLU A 234 12.61 -9.73 37.21
CA GLU A 234 12.11 -10.64 38.25
C GLU A 234 11.74 -12.00 37.68
N GLN A 235 11.65 -12.99 38.56
CA GLN A 235 11.04 -14.29 38.29
C GLN A 235 9.89 -14.49 39.26
N LYS A 236 8.71 -14.84 38.74
CA LYS A 236 7.48 -14.90 39.54
C LYS A 236 6.69 -16.18 39.23
N LYS A 237 6.39 -16.95 40.27
CA LYS A 237 5.47 -18.08 40.21
C LYS A 237 4.03 -17.58 40.39
N ILE A 238 3.17 -17.87 39.43
CA ILE A 238 1.76 -17.48 39.41
C ILE A 238 0.86 -18.72 39.43
N LYS A 239 -0.32 -18.60 40.06
CA LYS A 239 -1.35 -19.64 40.10
C LYS A 239 -2.43 -19.29 39.09
N ILE A 240 -2.65 -20.16 38.12
CA ILE A 240 -3.53 -19.97 36.98
C ILE A 240 -4.72 -20.93 37.10
N HIS A 241 -5.92 -20.48 36.77
CA HIS A 241 -7.13 -21.29 36.79
C HIS A 241 -7.12 -22.36 35.68
N SER A 242 -7.76 -23.51 35.92
CA SER A 242 -7.80 -24.64 34.98
C SER A 242 -8.27 -24.27 33.58
N SER A 243 -9.23 -23.35 33.46
CA SER A 243 -9.74 -22.87 32.15
C SER A 243 -8.68 -22.20 31.26
N ILE A 244 -7.64 -21.59 31.84
CA ILE A 244 -6.55 -20.97 31.07
C ILE A 244 -5.54 -22.04 30.63
N TYR A 245 -5.46 -23.17 31.33
CA TYR A 245 -4.60 -24.29 30.93
C TYR A 245 -5.00 -24.88 29.59
N ASP A 246 -6.30 -24.96 29.30
CA ASP A 246 -6.78 -25.39 27.99
C ASP A 246 -6.27 -24.46 26.88
N ASN A 247 -6.17 -23.16 27.14
CA ASN A 247 -5.62 -22.19 26.19
C ASN A 247 -4.09 -22.36 26.03
N LEU A 248 -3.38 -22.65 27.12
CA LEU A 248 -1.94 -22.96 27.08
C LEU A 248 -1.64 -24.19 26.21
N LEU A 249 -2.47 -25.24 26.33
CA LEU A 249 -2.36 -26.45 25.52
C LEU A 249 -2.71 -26.19 24.05
N LYS A 250 -3.76 -25.41 23.77
CA LYS A 250 -4.14 -25.03 22.39
C LYS A 250 -3.04 -24.26 21.67
N GLU A 251 -2.37 -23.34 22.37
CA GLU A 251 -1.24 -22.56 21.85
C GLU A 251 0.09 -23.34 21.85
N LYS A 252 0.10 -24.60 22.32
CA LYS A 252 1.27 -25.49 22.40
C LYS A 252 2.48 -24.84 23.10
N ILE A 253 2.22 -24.16 24.21
CA ILE A 253 3.26 -23.43 24.95
C ILE A 253 4.21 -24.39 25.65
N GLN A 254 5.51 -24.14 25.50
CA GLN A 254 6.59 -24.93 26.08
C GLN A 254 7.45 -24.07 27.02
N GLU A 255 8.28 -24.73 27.83
CA GLU A 255 9.36 -24.04 28.55
C GLU A 255 10.27 -23.32 27.55
N LYS A 256 10.79 -22.15 27.94
CA LYS A 256 11.59 -21.22 27.13
C LYS A 256 10.82 -20.38 26.11
N ASP A 257 9.51 -20.57 25.99
CA ASP A 257 8.66 -19.66 25.22
C ASP A 257 8.42 -18.35 25.97
N ILE A 258 8.38 -17.24 25.25
CA ILE A 258 7.90 -15.95 25.74
C ILE A 258 6.40 -15.89 25.46
N ILE A 259 5.64 -15.75 26.53
CA ILE A 259 4.19 -15.70 26.47
C ILE A 259 3.66 -14.40 27.05
N TYR A 260 2.41 -14.12 26.67
CA TYR A 260 1.64 -13.00 27.14
C TYR A 260 0.24 -13.51 27.51
N ILE A 261 -0.18 -13.27 28.75
CA ILE A 261 -1.48 -13.66 29.29
C ILE A 261 -2.24 -12.39 29.70
N GLU A 262 -3.45 -12.22 29.17
CA GLU A 262 -4.37 -11.17 29.60
C GLU A 262 -5.08 -11.57 30.90
N SER A 263 -4.92 -10.78 31.98
CA SER A 263 -5.42 -11.16 33.31
C SER A 263 -6.93 -11.35 33.36
N HIS A 264 -7.69 -10.59 32.57
CA HIS A 264 -9.16 -10.55 32.62
C HIS A 264 -9.81 -11.56 31.68
N SER A 265 -9.25 -11.76 30.49
CA SER A 265 -9.85 -12.65 29.48
C SER A 265 -9.31 -14.08 29.56
N GLY A 266 -8.15 -14.30 30.18
CA GLY A 266 -7.48 -15.60 30.18
C GLY A 266 -6.93 -15.99 28.81
N ASN A 267 -6.92 -15.06 27.85
CA ASN A 267 -6.32 -15.29 26.54
C ASN A 267 -4.81 -15.35 26.67
N VAL A 268 -4.24 -16.42 26.13
CA VAL A 268 -2.80 -16.64 26.10
C VAL A 268 -2.33 -16.51 24.66
N LYS A 269 -1.18 -15.85 24.46
CA LYS A 269 -0.51 -15.75 23.16
C LYS A 269 0.96 -16.12 23.30
N ARG A 270 1.45 -17.00 22.42
CA ARG A 270 2.87 -17.29 22.24
C ARG A 270 3.49 -16.17 21.40
N VAL A 271 4.43 -15.42 21.98
CA VAL A 271 5.13 -14.31 21.29
C VAL A 271 6.32 -14.83 20.48
N GLY A 272 7.00 -15.86 20.99
CA GLY A 272 8.17 -16.46 20.36
C GLY A 272 8.98 -17.29 21.36
N LYS A 273 10.15 -17.78 20.96
CA LYS A 273 11.14 -18.37 21.87
C LYS A 273 12.10 -17.32 22.41
N CYS A 274 12.64 -17.55 23.59
CA CYS A 274 13.66 -16.67 24.17
C CYS A 274 14.95 -16.69 23.32
N SER A 275 15.45 -15.50 22.94
CA SER A 275 16.63 -15.31 22.08
C SER A 275 17.92 -15.93 22.63
N LEU A 276 18.01 -16.15 23.95
CA LEU A 276 19.15 -16.82 24.59
C LEU A 276 19.35 -18.28 24.15
N TYR A 277 18.33 -18.89 23.54
CA TYR A 277 18.39 -20.28 23.08
C TYR A 277 18.51 -20.40 21.56
N GLN A 278 18.75 -19.28 20.86
CA GLN A 278 18.82 -19.26 19.40
C GLN A 278 19.89 -20.17 18.81
N ASP A 279 21.01 -20.35 19.51
CA ASP A 279 22.15 -21.17 19.06
C ASP A 279 22.03 -22.66 19.44
N MET A 280 20.90 -23.09 20.00
CA MET A 280 20.73 -24.48 20.47
C MET A 280 20.45 -25.47 19.33
N PHE A 281 19.96 -24.98 18.17
CA PHE A 281 19.56 -25.82 17.04
C PHE A 281 19.98 -25.18 15.71
N ASP A 282 20.42 -26.00 14.76
CA ASP A 282 20.87 -25.55 13.44
C ASP A 282 19.72 -25.05 12.53
N ILE A 283 18.48 -25.48 12.78
CA ILE A 283 17.29 -25.15 11.99
C ILE A 283 16.10 -24.92 12.91
N GLU A 284 15.65 -23.66 13.04
CA GLU A 284 14.43 -23.31 13.76
C GLU A 284 13.48 -22.46 12.90
N THR A 285 12.17 -22.70 13.07
CA THR A 285 11.11 -21.92 12.42
C THR A 285 10.45 -20.91 13.39
N ASP A 286 10.80 -20.98 14.67
CA ASP A 286 10.22 -20.11 15.70
C ASP A 286 10.82 -18.69 15.61
N THR A 287 10.00 -17.70 15.93
CA THR A 287 10.46 -16.31 16.07
C THR A 287 11.15 -16.14 17.42
N PHE A 288 12.41 -15.72 17.40
CA PHE A 288 13.17 -15.41 18.61
C PHE A 288 12.88 -14.00 19.09
N VAL A 289 12.62 -13.86 20.38
CA VAL A 289 12.24 -12.62 21.04
C VAL A 289 13.07 -12.46 22.30
N ASP A 290 13.46 -11.23 22.61
CA ASP A 290 14.22 -10.94 23.82
C ASP A 290 13.36 -11.02 25.08
N LEU A 291 14.01 -11.31 26.20
CA LEU A 291 13.38 -11.29 27.52
C LEU A 291 12.67 -9.95 27.78
N PRO A 292 11.38 -9.98 28.20
CA PRO A 292 10.67 -8.76 28.50
C PRO A 292 11.33 -7.94 29.60
N LYS A 293 11.26 -6.60 29.47
CA LYS A 293 11.72 -5.65 30.49
C LYS A 293 10.63 -5.41 31.54
N GLY A 294 11.05 -5.13 32.77
CA GLY A 294 10.17 -4.78 33.88
C GLY A 294 9.58 -5.99 34.62
N ASN A 295 8.54 -5.75 35.41
CA ASN A 295 7.87 -6.79 36.19
C ASN A 295 7.10 -7.77 35.28
N VAL A 296 6.90 -9.00 35.75
CA VAL A 296 6.07 -10.03 35.08
C VAL A 296 4.62 -9.54 34.98
N HIS A 297 4.08 -9.00 36.07
CA HIS A 297 2.75 -8.40 36.09
C HIS A 297 2.85 -6.89 35.85
N LYS A 298 2.20 -6.40 34.79
CA LYS A 298 2.18 -4.97 34.47
C LYS A 298 0.93 -4.54 33.74
N LYS A 299 0.71 -3.22 33.74
CA LYS A 299 -0.29 -2.56 32.89
C LYS A 299 0.37 -2.23 31.55
N LYS A 300 -0.24 -2.68 30.45
CA LYS A 300 0.24 -2.45 29.09
C LYS A 300 -0.83 -1.67 28.33
N ASN A 301 -0.40 -0.56 27.71
CA ASN A 301 -1.25 0.21 26.80
C ASN A 301 -1.32 -0.55 25.47
N ILE A 302 -2.52 -1.01 25.11
CA ILE A 302 -2.80 -1.70 23.86
C ILE A 302 -3.56 -0.73 22.97
N ILE A 303 -3.05 -0.54 21.76
CA ILE A 303 -3.69 0.25 20.73
C ILE A 303 -4.28 -0.72 19.71
N GLN A 304 -5.58 -0.64 19.49
CA GLN A 304 -6.28 -1.42 18.48
C GLN A 304 -6.79 -0.48 17.39
N ASN A 305 -6.43 -0.77 16.14
CA ASN A 305 -6.91 -0.05 14.97
C ASN A 305 -7.96 -0.91 14.29
N ILE A 306 -9.21 -0.44 14.28
CA ILE A 306 -10.38 -1.16 13.75
C ILE A 306 -11.12 -0.19 12.80
N THR A 307 -11.81 -0.66 11.76
CA THR A 307 -12.63 0.24 10.93
C THR A 307 -14.08 0.31 11.43
N LEU A 308 -14.82 1.37 11.06
CA LEU A 308 -16.25 1.44 11.37
C LEU A 308 -17.03 0.26 10.77
N TYR A 309 -16.60 -0.23 9.60
CA TYR A 309 -17.20 -1.41 9.00
C TYR A 309 -16.96 -2.69 9.81
N ASP A 310 -15.76 -2.87 10.39
CA ASP A 310 -15.47 -4.03 11.23
C ASP A 310 -16.35 -4.04 12.50
N LEU A 311 -16.60 -2.86 13.08
CA LEU A 311 -17.55 -2.71 14.18
C LEU A 311 -18.98 -3.06 13.74
N ASP A 312 -19.41 -2.62 12.55
CA ASP A 312 -20.71 -2.98 12.01
C ASP A 312 -20.88 -4.50 11.89
N VAL A 313 -19.95 -5.17 11.21
CA VAL A 313 -20.00 -6.62 10.98
C VAL A 313 -19.98 -7.39 12.30
N SER A 314 -19.15 -6.96 13.25
CA SER A 314 -19.03 -7.62 14.56
C SER A 314 -20.32 -7.55 15.39
N ASN A 315 -21.13 -6.51 15.22
CA ASN A 315 -22.40 -6.36 15.93
C ASN A 315 -23.61 -7.01 15.19
N VAL A 316 -23.52 -7.23 13.87
CA VAL A 316 -24.55 -7.98 13.13
C VAL A 316 -24.52 -9.47 13.45
N GLN A 317 -23.31 -10.03 13.66
CA GLN A 317 -23.11 -11.45 13.95
C GLN A 317 -22.44 -11.63 15.33
N PRO A 318 -23.19 -11.57 16.45
CA PRO A 318 -22.66 -12.01 17.73
C PRO A 318 -22.25 -13.49 17.61
N LYS A 319 -21.02 -13.82 18.03
CA LYS A 319 -20.31 -15.09 17.77
C LYS A 319 -20.94 -16.36 18.40
N ASP A 320 -22.19 -16.30 18.85
CA ASP A 320 -22.77 -17.33 19.70
C ASP A 320 -23.30 -18.56 18.95
N ASN A 321 -23.32 -18.59 17.61
CA ASN A 321 -23.79 -19.75 16.84
C ASN A 321 -22.70 -20.34 15.92
N ILE A 322 -21.73 -21.05 16.48
CA ILE A 322 -20.76 -21.87 15.72
C ILE A 322 -21.48 -22.93 14.86
N LEU A 323 -22.69 -23.36 15.27
CA LEU A 323 -23.48 -24.36 14.56
C LEU A 323 -24.07 -23.83 13.23
N ASP A 324 -24.43 -22.56 13.16
CA ASP A 324 -24.96 -21.95 11.93
C ASP A 324 -23.85 -21.71 10.88
N PHE A 325 -22.61 -21.51 11.33
CA PHE A 325 -21.46 -21.29 10.44
C PHE A 325 -21.08 -22.54 9.64
N LEU A 326 -21.32 -23.74 10.19
CA LEU A 326 -20.98 -25.02 9.55
C LEU A 326 -22.08 -25.55 8.62
N GLN A 327 -23.35 -25.21 8.85
CA GLN A 327 -24.46 -25.65 8.00
C GLN A 327 -24.85 -24.64 6.92
N ASN A 328 -24.58 -23.34 7.10
CA ASN A 328 -24.90 -22.30 6.12
C ASN A 328 -23.65 -21.72 5.45
N ASN A 329 -22.91 -22.55 4.71
CA ASN A 329 -21.85 -22.12 3.77
C ASN A 329 -22.36 -21.25 2.58
N LYS A 330 -23.61 -20.74 2.67
CA LYS A 330 -24.23 -19.75 1.79
C LYS A 330 -24.98 -18.68 2.61
N SER A 331 -24.37 -18.13 3.66
CA SER A 331 -24.95 -16.96 4.32
C SER A 331 -25.04 -15.82 3.30
N LYS A 332 -26.27 -15.53 2.85
CA LYS A 332 -26.61 -14.36 2.05
C LYS A 332 -25.98 -13.15 2.73
N LYS A 333 -25.35 -12.25 1.97
CA LYS A 333 -24.81 -10.99 2.50
C LYS A 333 -25.94 -10.25 3.22
N THR A 334 -25.98 -10.32 4.55
CA THR A 334 -26.98 -9.60 5.35
C THR A 334 -26.65 -8.11 5.26
N GLU A 335 -27.54 -7.33 4.66
CA GLU A 335 -27.39 -5.87 4.62
C GLU A 335 -27.38 -5.32 6.06
N ILE A 336 -26.43 -4.42 6.34
CA ILE A 336 -26.31 -3.80 7.65
C ILE A 336 -27.32 -2.66 7.72
N THR A 337 -28.26 -2.74 8.66
CA THR A 337 -29.30 -1.71 8.78
C THR A 337 -28.73 -0.38 9.26
N ASP A 338 -29.31 0.74 8.78
CA ASP A 338 -28.90 2.07 9.23
C ASP A 338 -29.15 2.31 10.72
N LYS A 339 -30.13 1.61 11.32
CA LYS A 339 -30.36 1.64 12.77
C LYS A 339 -29.13 1.18 13.54
N LEU A 340 -28.59 0.01 13.18
CA LEU A 340 -27.39 -0.53 13.79
C LEU A 340 -26.18 0.39 13.59
N ARG A 341 -26.00 0.94 12.38
CA ARG A 341 -24.93 1.91 12.11
C ARG A 341 -25.03 3.14 13.00
N ASN A 342 -26.24 3.66 13.20
CA ASN A 342 -26.48 4.82 14.07
C ASN A 342 -26.19 4.50 15.54
N GLU A 343 -26.52 3.31 16.01
CA GLU A 343 -26.16 2.83 17.36
C GLU A 343 -24.64 2.73 17.54
N ILE A 344 -23.95 2.14 16.57
CA ILE A 344 -22.48 2.03 16.57
C ILE A 344 -21.84 3.41 16.54
N ASN A 345 -22.34 4.32 15.69
CA ASN A 345 -21.83 5.69 15.65
C ASN A 345 -21.98 6.36 17.01
N LYS A 346 -23.13 6.21 17.71
CA LYS A 346 -23.31 6.75 19.08
C LYS A 346 -22.30 6.17 20.07
N ILE A 347 -22.02 4.87 20.01
CA ILE A 347 -21.03 4.21 20.89
C ILE A 347 -19.63 4.74 20.60
N VAL A 348 -19.24 4.84 19.32
CA VAL A 348 -17.93 5.35 18.92
C VAL A 348 -17.76 6.80 19.37
N TYR A 349 -18.76 7.66 19.17
CA TYR A 349 -18.70 9.04 19.66
C TYR A 349 -18.54 9.11 21.18
N LYS A 350 -19.26 8.28 21.93
CA LYS A 350 -19.10 8.20 23.39
C LYS A 350 -17.67 7.83 23.80
N TYR A 351 -17.02 6.89 23.09
CA TYR A 351 -15.62 6.53 23.37
C TYR A 351 -14.62 7.61 22.98
N VAL A 352 -14.93 8.39 21.95
CA VAL A 352 -14.12 9.55 21.56
C VAL A 352 -14.24 10.65 22.63
N ASP A 353 -15.46 10.95 23.09
CA ASP A 353 -15.71 11.95 24.14
C ASP A 353 -15.05 11.56 25.48
N GLN A 354 -14.95 10.27 25.77
CA GLN A 354 -14.24 9.73 26.94
C GLN A 354 -12.71 9.68 26.77
N GLY A 355 -12.18 9.97 25.58
CA GLY A 355 -10.74 9.88 25.28
C GLY A 355 -10.19 8.46 25.13
N ILE A 356 -11.08 7.45 25.07
CA ILE A 356 -10.74 6.02 24.93
C ILE A 356 -10.48 5.69 23.45
N ALA A 357 -11.15 6.38 22.53
CA ALA A 357 -11.03 6.18 21.10
C ALA A 357 -10.70 7.47 20.35
N GLN A 358 -10.14 7.33 19.14
CA GLN A 358 -9.92 8.41 18.20
C GLN A 358 -10.39 7.97 16.81
N ILE A 359 -11.20 8.79 16.14
CA ILE A 359 -11.60 8.55 14.75
C ILE A 359 -10.49 9.07 13.84
N ILE A 360 -10.05 8.21 12.91
CA ILE A 360 -9.01 8.52 11.95
C ILE A 360 -9.62 8.45 10.55
N PRO A 361 -9.81 9.59 9.86
CA PRO A 361 -10.28 9.59 8.49
C PRO A 361 -9.19 8.99 7.59
N GLY A 362 -9.52 7.90 6.92
CA GLY A 362 -8.60 7.29 5.96
C GLY A 362 -8.82 7.75 4.54
N VAL A 363 -8.48 6.89 3.59
CA VAL A 363 -8.51 7.21 2.17
C VAL A 363 -9.37 6.18 1.43
N LEU A 364 -10.31 6.67 0.63
CA LEU A 364 -11.13 5.88 -0.29
C LEU A 364 -10.71 6.20 -1.73
N PHE A 365 -10.09 5.24 -2.41
CA PHE A 365 -9.74 5.36 -3.81
C PHE A 365 -10.80 4.70 -4.69
N ILE A 366 -11.51 5.47 -5.52
CA ILE A 366 -12.51 4.97 -6.47
C ILE A 366 -11.93 5.01 -7.90
N ASP A 367 -11.59 3.83 -8.41
CA ASP A 367 -11.14 3.62 -9.78
C ASP A 367 -12.32 3.56 -10.75
N GLU A 368 -12.09 4.00 -12.00
CA GLU A 368 -13.09 4.04 -13.07
C GLU A 368 -14.40 4.75 -12.70
N VAL A 369 -14.31 5.89 -12.00
CA VAL A 369 -15.46 6.61 -11.41
C VAL A 369 -16.59 6.92 -12.41
N HIS A 370 -16.29 7.07 -13.69
CA HIS A 370 -17.26 7.26 -14.78
C HIS A 370 -18.25 6.09 -14.95
N MET A 371 -18.02 4.96 -14.28
CA MET A 371 -18.93 3.81 -14.24
C MET A 371 -19.99 3.90 -13.13
N LEU A 372 -19.88 4.88 -12.22
CA LEU A 372 -20.93 5.19 -11.24
C LEU A 372 -22.12 5.85 -11.94
N ASP A 373 -23.31 5.62 -11.40
CA ASP A 373 -24.53 6.29 -11.83
C ASP A 373 -24.85 7.52 -10.99
N ILE A 374 -25.87 8.27 -11.44
CA ILE A 374 -26.32 9.49 -10.76
C ILE A 374 -26.76 9.23 -9.30
N GLU A 375 -27.30 8.06 -8.98
CA GLU A 375 -27.70 7.70 -7.60
C GLU A 375 -26.47 7.59 -6.69
N CYS A 376 -25.42 6.91 -7.16
CA CYS A 376 -24.15 6.81 -6.46
C CYS A 376 -23.47 8.16 -6.28
N PHE A 377 -23.47 9.02 -7.30
CA PHE A 377 -22.91 10.36 -7.19
C PHE A 377 -23.68 11.23 -6.18
N THR A 378 -25.02 11.17 -6.20
CA THR A 378 -25.86 11.87 -5.22
C THR A 378 -25.53 11.44 -3.79
N TYR A 379 -25.36 10.14 -3.56
CA TYR A 379 -24.98 9.59 -2.27
C TYR A 379 -23.55 10.01 -1.85
N LEU A 380 -22.60 9.95 -2.78
CA LEU A 380 -21.22 10.36 -2.55
C LEU A 380 -21.14 11.85 -2.17
N ASN A 381 -21.90 12.70 -2.85
CA ASN A 381 -21.92 14.14 -2.60
C ASN A 381 -22.41 14.46 -1.17
N ARG A 382 -23.49 13.80 -0.72
CA ARG A 382 -23.98 13.89 0.67
C ARG A 382 -22.96 13.39 1.69
N THR A 383 -22.20 12.34 1.34
CA THR A 383 -21.22 11.77 2.27
C THR A 383 -20.01 12.67 2.43
N LEU A 384 -19.57 13.34 1.36
CA LEU A 384 -18.46 14.30 1.39
C LEU A 384 -18.73 15.53 2.26
N GLU A 385 -20.01 15.88 2.48
CA GLU A 385 -20.42 16.96 3.38
C GLU A 385 -20.17 16.63 4.87
N SER A 386 -19.91 15.36 5.21
CA SER A 386 -19.63 14.96 6.59
C SER A 386 -18.21 15.34 7.04
N ASN A 387 -18.11 15.88 8.26
CA ASN A 387 -16.82 16.19 8.89
C ASN A 387 -15.94 14.96 9.10
N LEU A 388 -16.53 13.76 9.18
CA LEU A 388 -15.80 12.49 9.31
C LEU A 388 -15.63 11.74 7.99
N ALA A 389 -16.03 12.34 6.86
CA ALA A 389 -15.81 11.74 5.56
C ALA A 389 -14.31 11.45 5.35
N PRO A 390 -13.96 10.26 4.84
CA PRO A 390 -12.58 9.96 4.46
C PRO A 390 -12.15 10.85 3.29
N VAL A 391 -10.83 10.92 3.05
CA VAL A 391 -10.31 11.53 1.83
C VAL A 391 -10.67 10.65 0.64
N VAL A 392 -11.44 11.18 -0.30
CA VAL A 392 -11.89 10.47 -1.49
C VAL A 392 -11.01 10.82 -2.68
N ILE A 393 -10.37 9.82 -3.28
CA ILE A 393 -9.56 9.97 -4.50
C ILE A 393 -10.28 9.24 -5.63
N LEU A 394 -10.78 9.99 -6.60
CA LEU A 394 -11.46 9.48 -7.78
C LEU A 394 -10.45 9.33 -8.92
N ALA A 395 -10.58 8.29 -9.74
CA ALA A 395 -9.79 8.14 -10.96
C ALA A 395 -10.66 7.89 -12.19
N THR A 396 -10.31 8.56 -13.29
CA THR A 396 -10.99 8.39 -14.58
C THR A 396 -10.00 8.34 -15.74
N ASN A 397 -10.32 7.47 -16.71
CA ASN A 397 -9.65 7.38 -18.00
C ASN A 397 -10.45 8.05 -19.13
N ARG A 398 -11.67 8.55 -18.84
CA ARG A 398 -12.58 9.12 -19.84
C ARG A 398 -12.57 10.64 -19.78
N GLY A 399 -12.59 11.27 -20.96
CA GLY A 399 -12.63 12.73 -21.12
C GLY A 399 -14.04 13.27 -21.00
N ILE A 400 -14.88 13.08 -22.02
CA ILE A 400 -16.29 13.48 -22.04
C ILE A 400 -17.11 12.21 -22.23
N CYS A 401 -18.10 11.96 -21.37
CA CYS A 401 -19.01 10.83 -21.51
C CYS A 401 -20.33 11.08 -20.76
N ASN A 402 -21.33 10.27 -21.07
CA ASN A 402 -22.63 10.33 -20.39
C ASN A 402 -22.47 9.97 -18.91
N ILE A 403 -23.17 10.70 -18.05
CA ILE A 403 -23.36 10.29 -16.65
C ILE A 403 -24.28 9.08 -16.67
N LYS A 404 -23.81 7.94 -16.16
CA LYS A 404 -24.57 6.70 -16.21
C LYS A 404 -25.92 6.84 -15.49
N GLY A 405 -26.97 6.31 -16.10
CA GLY A 405 -28.36 6.49 -15.64
C GLY A 405 -29.02 7.76 -16.18
N THR A 406 -28.32 8.58 -16.96
CA THR A 406 -28.88 9.78 -17.62
C THR A 406 -28.41 9.90 -19.07
N ASN A 407 -29.05 10.78 -19.84
CA ASN A 407 -28.61 11.15 -21.18
C ASN A 407 -27.71 12.40 -21.19
N ILE A 408 -27.30 12.88 -20.02
CA ILE A 408 -26.52 14.10 -19.86
C ILE A 408 -25.05 13.78 -20.09
N ILE A 409 -24.45 14.46 -21.06
CA ILE A 409 -23.01 14.42 -21.33
C ILE A 409 -22.32 15.37 -20.35
N SER A 410 -21.31 14.87 -19.64
CA SER A 410 -20.50 15.70 -18.73
C SER A 410 -19.01 15.37 -18.83
N ALA A 411 -18.17 16.28 -18.36
CA ALA A 411 -16.76 16.02 -18.17
C ALA A 411 -16.59 14.83 -17.21
N HIS A 412 -15.78 13.87 -17.63
CA HIS A 412 -15.45 12.64 -16.91
C HIS A 412 -16.65 11.73 -16.56
N GLY A 413 -17.85 12.03 -17.06
CA GLY A 413 -19.09 11.35 -16.67
C GLY A 413 -19.50 11.64 -15.23
N ILE A 414 -19.07 12.77 -14.67
CA ILE A 414 -19.38 13.19 -13.30
C ILE A 414 -20.38 14.35 -13.35
N PRO A 415 -21.41 14.36 -12.48
CA PRO A 415 -22.32 15.50 -12.33
C PRO A 415 -21.58 16.83 -12.02
N VAL A 416 -22.08 17.94 -12.57
CA VAL A 416 -21.43 19.27 -12.48
C VAL A 416 -21.33 19.75 -11.03
N ASP A 417 -22.35 19.48 -10.22
CA ASP A 417 -22.41 19.79 -8.78
C ASP A 417 -21.27 19.15 -7.99
N LEU A 418 -20.87 17.94 -8.37
CA LEU A 418 -19.73 17.26 -7.76
C LEU A 418 -18.41 17.74 -8.36
N LEU A 419 -18.34 17.99 -9.68
CA LEU A 419 -17.14 18.53 -10.33
C LEU A 419 -16.70 19.87 -9.73
N ASP A 420 -17.63 20.77 -9.42
CA ASP A 420 -17.34 22.08 -8.82
C ASP A 420 -16.73 21.99 -7.41
N ARG A 421 -16.89 20.85 -6.73
CA ARG A 421 -16.37 20.59 -5.37
C ARG A 421 -15.03 19.86 -5.36
N ILE A 422 -14.57 19.32 -6.49
CA ILE A 422 -13.40 18.43 -6.57
C ILE A 422 -12.19 19.16 -7.16
N ILE A 423 -11.01 18.94 -6.58
CA ILE A 423 -9.74 19.33 -7.21
C ILE A 423 -9.37 18.32 -8.29
N ILE A 424 -9.12 18.78 -9.52
CA ILE A 424 -8.75 17.91 -10.65
C ILE A 424 -7.25 17.98 -10.89
N VAL A 425 -6.58 16.82 -10.86
CA VAL A 425 -5.16 16.66 -11.20
C VAL A 425 -5.04 15.81 -12.45
N LYS A 426 -4.44 16.41 -13.49
CA LYS A 426 -4.21 15.76 -14.78
C LYS A 426 -2.92 14.93 -14.74
N THR A 427 -3.02 13.68 -15.17
CA THR A 427 -1.89 12.78 -15.39
C THR A 427 -1.62 12.63 -16.89
N MET A 428 -0.35 12.54 -17.28
CA MET A 428 0.08 12.44 -18.67
C MET A 428 0.56 11.03 -19.04
N LEU A 429 0.76 10.76 -20.33
CA LEU A 429 1.48 9.55 -20.76
C LEU A 429 2.96 9.68 -20.39
N TYR A 430 3.57 8.54 -20.07
CA TYR A 430 5.01 8.48 -19.83
C TYR A 430 5.80 8.55 -21.13
N ASN A 431 6.97 9.18 -21.10
CA ASN A 431 7.94 9.15 -22.19
C ASN A 431 8.77 7.83 -22.17
N LYS A 432 9.59 7.59 -23.20
CA LYS A 432 10.42 6.36 -23.32
C LYS A 432 11.29 6.13 -22.08
N GLU A 433 11.90 7.19 -21.60
CA GLU A 433 12.87 7.16 -20.50
C GLU A 433 12.21 6.85 -19.16
N GLU A 434 11.06 7.47 -18.88
CA GLU A 434 10.24 7.18 -17.71
C GLU A 434 9.78 5.71 -17.74
N ILE A 435 9.32 5.22 -18.90
CA ILE A 435 8.92 3.81 -19.07
C ILE A 435 10.10 2.89 -18.78
N LEU A 436 11.27 3.19 -19.34
CA LEU A 436 12.49 2.41 -19.13
C LEU A 436 12.86 2.37 -17.64
N GLN A 437 12.83 3.51 -16.95
CA GLN A 437 13.08 3.58 -15.50
C GLN A 437 12.04 2.78 -14.69
N VAL A 438 10.76 2.88 -15.02
CA VAL A 438 9.70 2.08 -14.37
C VAL A 438 9.95 0.58 -14.57
N LEU A 439 10.34 0.15 -15.77
CA LEU A 439 10.66 -1.24 -16.07
C LEU A 439 11.91 -1.71 -15.30
N LYS A 440 12.95 -0.87 -15.18
CA LYS A 440 14.14 -1.16 -14.34
C LYS A 440 13.74 -1.42 -12.89
N LEU A 441 12.94 -0.52 -12.31
CA LEU A 441 12.45 -0.67 -10.94
C LEU A 441 11.64 -1.97 -10.78
N ARG A 442 10.73 -2.26 -11.71
CA ARG A 442 9.95 -3.51 -11.70
C ARG A 442 10.81 -4.75 -11.76
N CYS A 443 11.82 -4.77 -12.63
CA CYS A 443 12.76 -5.89 -12.72
C CYS A 443 13.52 -6.09 -11.40
N LYS A 444 13.94 -4.99 -10.75
CA LYS A 444 14.60 -5.05 -9.43
C LYS A 444 13.68 -5.63 -8.35
N PHE A 445 12.44 -5.16 -8.27
CA PHE A 445 11.44 -5.65 -7.31
C PHE A 445 11.13 -7.13 -7.48
N GLU A 446 10.95 -7.58 -8.71
CA GLU A 446 10.63 -8.97 -9.02
C GLU A 446 11.88 -9.88 -9.14
N ARG A 447 13.06 -9.34 -8.84
CA ARG A 447 14.38 -9.99 -8.96
C ARG A 447 14.56 -10.65 -10.33
N ILE A 448 14.24 -9.92 -11.38
CA ILE A 448 14.36 -10.32 -12.79
C ILE A 448 15.65 -9.73 -13.34
N LYS A 449 16.53 -10.60 -13.85
CA LYS A 449 17.73 -10.19 -14.58
C LYS A 449 17.40 -10.10 -16.07
N ILE A 450 17.56 -8.91 -16.64
CA ILE A 450 17.25 -8.58 -18.04
C ILE A 450 18.44 -7.85 -18.66
N ASP A 451 18.71 -8.08 -19.93
CA ASP A 451 19.76 -7.37 -20.66
C ASP A 451 19.33 -5.94 -20.99
N SER A 452 20.28 -5.03 -21.18
CA SER A 452 20.01 -3.62 -21.51
C SER A 452 19.25 -3.47 -22.83
N GLU A 453 19.64 -4.21 -23.87
CA GLU A 453 18.95 -4.22 -25.17
C GLU A 453 17.51 -4.75 -25.07
N ALA A 454 17.33 -5.80 -24.27
CA ALA A 454 16.03 -6.41 -23.99
C ALA A 454 15.09 -5.41 -23.29
N LEU A 455 15.63 -4.67 -22.33
CA LEU A 455 14.93 -3.64 -21.59
C LEU A 455 14.55 -2.42 -22.47
N ASP A 456 15.47 -1.96 -23.33
CA ASP A 456 15.17 -0.87 -24.27
C ASP A 456 14.07 -1.28 -25.25
N TYR A 457 14.13 -2.51 -25.77
CA TYR A 457 13.07 -3.06 -26.63
C TYR A 457 11.71 -3.17 -25.91
N LEU A 458 11.68 -3.55 -24.63
CA LEU A 458 10.44 -3.50 -23.83
C LEU A 458 9.91 -2.08 -23.66
N SER A 459 10.79 -1.09 -23.53
CA SER A 459 10.37 0.31 -23.43
C SER A 459 9.72 0.80 -24.73
N ASP A 460 10.23 0.39 -25.89
CA ASP A 460 9.60 0.64 -27.20
C ASP A 460 8.20 -0.02 -27.30
N ILE A 461 8.06 -1.25 -26.81
CA ILE A 461 6.75 -1.92 -26.69
C ILE A 461 5.81 -1.12 -25.78
N GLY A 462 6.33 -0.57 -24.68
CA GLY A 462 5.58 0.25 -23.73
C GLY A 462 4.97 1.51 -24.37
N ILE A 463 5.72 2.17 -25.24
CA ILE A 463 5.25 3.35 -26.00
C ILE A 463 4.24 2.95 -27.07
N LYS A 464 4.57 1.93 -27.89
CA LYS A 464 3.73 1.49 -29.01
C LYS A 464 2.38 0.95 -28.53
N CYS A 465 2.41 0.17 -27.45
CA CYS A 465 1.26 -0.54 -26.90
C CYS A 465 0.76 0.15 -25.62
N SER A 466 1.29 -0.27 -24.46
CA SER A 466 1.05 0.36 -23.15
C SER A 466 2.09 -0.11 -22.14
N LEU A 467 2.34 0.71 -21.11
CA LEU A 467 3.19 0.34 -19.97
C LEU A 467 2.68 -0.92 -19.26
N ARG A 468 1.35 -1.06 -19.10
CA ARG A 468 0.74 -2.25 -18.48
C ARG A 468 1.11 -3.52 -19.24
N TYR A 469 1.02 -3.48 -20.55
CA TYR A 469 1.37 -4.61 -21.40
C TYR A 469 2.87 -4.95 -21.31
N ALA A 470 3.74 -3.94 -21.36
CA ALA A 470 5.19 -4.14 -21.21
C ALA A 470 5.56 -4.80 -19.87
N ILE A 471 4.94 -4.38 -18.76
CA ILE A 471 5.14 -5.02 -17.43
C ILE A 471 4.64 -6.46 -17.43
N GLN A 472 3.48 -6.74 -18.03
CA GLN A 472 2.91 -8.10 -18.09
C GLN A 472 3.80 -9.08 -18.86
N LEU A 473 4.59 -8.62 -19.84
CA LEU A 473 5.53 -9.47 -20.58
C LEU A 473 6.71 -9.96 -19.74
N LEU A 474 7.07 -9.28 -18.65
CA LEU A 474 8.22 -9.64 -17.81
C LEU A 474 8.08 -11.04 -17.18
N THR A 475 6.89 -11.38 -16.69
CA THR A 475 6.66 -12.69 -16.03
C THR A 475 6.75 -13.86 -17.01
N PRO A 476 6.04 -13.87 -18.16
CA PRO A 476 6.22 -14.90 -19.18
C PRO A 476 7.65 -14.95 -19.74
N ALA A 477 8.31 -13.80 -19.92
CA ALA A 477 9.72 -13.75 -20.36
C ALA A 477 10.67 -14.41 -19.35
N LYS A 478 10.45 -14.20 -18.05
CA LYS A 478 11.18 -14.86 -16.97
C LYS A 478 10.99 -16.38 -17.01
N ILE A 479 9.76 -16.85 -17.20
CA ILE A 479 9.44 -18.29 -17.28
C ILE A 479 10.10 -18.91 -18.52
N LEU A 480 10.01 -18.26 -19.67
CA LEU A 480 10.59 -18.75 -20.92
C LEU A 480 12.13 -18.76 -20.88
N SER A 481 12.74 -17.70 -20.32
CA SER A 481 14.19 -17.63 -20.10
C SER A 481 14.69 -18.80 -19.25
N LYS A 482 14.02 -19.08 -18.11
CA LYS A 482 14.33 -20.22 -17.26
C LYS A 482 14.19 -21.56 -17.98
N LYS A 483 13.11 -21.76 -18.75
CA LYS A 483 12.92 -22.98 -19.54
C LYS A 483 14.01 -23.19 -20.59
N LYS A 484 14.56 -22.12 -21.16
CA LYS A 484 15.69 -22.17 -22.10
C LYS A 484 17.07 -22.26 -21.40
N GLY A 485 17.10 -22.40 -20.08
CA GLY A 485 18.35 -22.48 -19.30
C GLY A 485 19.12 -21.15 -19.22
N LYS A 486 18.50 -20.02 -19.57
CA LYS A 486 19.15 -18.70 -19.51
C LYS A 486 18.99 -18.08 -18.11
N LYS A 487 20.05 -17.40 -17.66
CA LYS A 487 20.07 -16.67 -16.38
C LYS A 487 19.55 -15.23 -16.50
N LYS A 488 19.62 -14.66 -17.71
CA LYS A 488 19.12 -13.32 -18.06
C LYS A 488 18.08 -13.40 -19.17
N ILE A 489 17.23 -12.39 -19.27
CA ILE A 489 16.24 -12.25 -20.35
C ILE A 489 16.88 -11.42 -21.47
N ASP A 490 17.07 -12.07 -22.62
CA ASP A 490 17.58 -11.44 -23.83
C ASP A 490 16.43 -10.94 -24.71
N LYS A 491 16.75 -10.07 -25.69
CA LYS A 491 15.77 -9.47 -26.62
C LYS A 491 14.94 -10.53 -27.35
N ASN A 492 15.57 -11.60 -27.85
CA ASN A 492 14.89 -12.68 -28.58
C ASN A 492 13.79 -13.36 -27.74
N ILE A 493 13.96 -13.42 -26.41
CA ILE A 493 12.93 -14.00 -25.54
C ILE A 493 11.71 -13.09 -25.49
N ILE A 494 11.91 -11.78 -25.39
CA ILE A 494 10.81 -10.81 -25.39
C ILE A 494 10.08 -10.79 -26.74
N GLU A 495 10.80 -10.89 -27.86
CA GLU A 495 10.19 -11.01 -29.18
C GLU A 495 9.31 -12.25 -29.33
N ILE A 496 9.78 -13.39 -28.81
CA ILE A 496 8.96 -14.63 -28.80
C ILE A 496 7.73 -14.46 -27.91
N VAL A 497 7.88 -13.86 -26.73
CA VAL A 497 6.73 -13.65 -25.83
C VAL A 497 5.75 -12.64 -26.43
N SER A 498 6.24 -11.58 -27.06
CA SER A 498 5.41 -10.54 -27.68
C SER A 498 4.72 -11.03 -28.96
N SER A 499 5.21 -12.08 -29.62
CA SER A 499 4.52 -12.73 -30.74
C SER A 499 3.42 -13.69 -30.29
N ILE A 500 3.58 -14.32 -29.12
CA ILE A 500 2.57 -15.23 -28.54
C ILE A 500 1.43 -14.44 -27.89
N PHE A 501 1.76 -13.44 -27.08
CA PHE A 501 0.76 -12.62 -26.39
C PHE A 501 0.47 -11.36 -27.21
N PHE A 502 -0.81 -11.11 -27.47
CA PHE A 502 -1.26 -9.95 -28.23
C PHE A 502 -1.64 -8.83 -27.26
N ASP A 503 -1.29 -7.59 -27.60
CA ASP A 503 -1.84 -6.42 -26.93
C ASP A 503 -3.23 -6.10 -27.50
N THR A 504 -3.96 -5.20 -26.83
CA THR A 504 -5.32 -4.83 -27.24
C THR A 504 -5.37 -4.29 -28.67
N LYS A 505 -4.40 -3.49 -29.13
CA LYS A 505 -4.44 -2.91 -30.49
C LYS A 505 -4.28 -3.99 -31.56
N ARG A 506 -3.28 -4.87 -31.41
CA ARG A 506 -3.06 -5.99 -32.34
C ARG A 506 -4.24 -6.97 -32.32
N SER A 507 -4.80 -7.25 -31.15
CA SER A 507 -6.00 -8.10 -31.03
C SER A 507 -7.19 -7.48 -31.76
N THR A 508 -7.46 -6.19 -31.60
CA THR A 508 -8.55 -5.50 -32.30
C THR A 508 -8.35 -5.51 -33.81
N GLN A 509 -7.12 -5.29 -34.30
CA GLN A 509 -6.82 -5.36 -35.74
C GLN A 509 -7.08 -6.75 -36.32
N LEU A 510 -6.71 -7.81 -35.59
CA LEU A 510 -6.97 -9.17 -36.01
C LEU A 510 -8.49 -9.46 -36.08
N LEU A 511 -9.26 -9.00 -35.09
CA LEU A 511 -10.72 -9.11 -35.10
C LEU A 511 -11.36 -8.35 -36.27
N LEU A 512 -10.84 -7.17 -36.63
CA LEU A 512 -11.34 -6.39 -37.76
C LEU A 512 -11.03 -7.03 -39.11
N ASN A 513 -9.83 -7.62 -39.28
CA ASN A 513 -9.45 -8.30 -40.52
C ASN A 513 -10.26 -9.58 -40.76
N ASP A 514 -10.57 -10.31 -39.70
CA ASP A 514 -11.33 -11.56 -39.74
C ASP A 514 -12.81 -11.35 -39.37
N LYS A 515 -13.36 -10.14 -39.54
CA LYS A 515 -14.73 -9.79 -39.11
C LYS A 515 -15.79 -10.79 -39.53
N ASN A 516 -15.67 -11.35 -40.75
CA ASN A 516 -16.62 -12.33 -41.30
C ASN A 516 -16.65 -13.68 -40.55
N LYS A 517 -15.64 -13.98 -39.73
CA LYS A 517 -15.56 -15.20 -38.92
C LYS A 517 -16.13 -15.02 -37.51
N TYR A 518 -16.31 -13.78 -37.06
CA TYR A 518 -16.81 -13.48 -35.73
C TYR A 518 -18.31 -13.14 -35.81
N MET A 519 -19.04 -13.43 -34.73
CA MET A 519 -20.43 -13.01 -34.62
C MET A 519 -20.49 -11.55 -34.15
N TYR A 520 -21.35 -10.77 -34.83
CA TYR A 520 -21.51 -9.31 -34.68
C TYR A 520 -20.29 -8.49 -35.16
#